data_AF-A0A8H9TAQ7-F1
#
_entry.id   AF-A0A8H9TAQ7-F1
#
_cell.length_a   1.000
_cell.length_b   1.000
_cell.length_c   1.000
_cell.angle_alpha   90.00
_cell.angle_beta   90.00
_cell.angle_gamma   90.00
#
_symmetry.space_group_name_H-M   'P 1'
#
loop_
_entity.id
_entity.type
_entity.pdbx_description
1 polymer ?
#
loop_
_entity_poly.entity_id
_entity_poly.type
_entity_poly.pdbx_seq_one_letter_code
_entity_poly.pdbx_strand_id
1 'polypeptide(L)'
;LKLHGVSINKLEGANTQPLKVAKVADYTFDKAPFEGRFRVSASFDYVPAINVDLDGWYQVNTQQKAGELAVHLLHPEAPDSFFVWGEFNTIFQRTEYMENYALIPFARQMLKDNPKLALKFDEKLKDKSFASDADARLNWLYEQSPFYDQAYLKYPILMSFEEEVVIPDQKSKEI
;
A
#
# COMPACT_ATOMS: atom_id res chain seq x y z
N LEU A 1 12.28 7.56 16.06
CA LEU A 1 12.09 6.32 16.87
C LEU A 1 13.18 6.11 17.92
N LYS A 2 14.46 5.91 17.57
CA LYS A 2 15.54 5.72 18.56
C LYS A 2 15.62 6.83 19.63
N LEU A 3 15.39 8.09 19.23
CA LEU A 3 15.32 9.23 20.15
C LEU A 3 14.20 9.10 21.22
N HIS A 4 13.15 8.33 20.92
CA HIS A 4 12.06 8.03 21.85
C HIS A 4 12.25 6.71 22.61
N GLY A 5 13.46 6.11 22.55
CA GLY A 5 13.76 4.84 23.20
C GLY A 5 13.13 3.60 22.54
N VAL A 6 12.58 3.74 21.33
CA VAL A 6 12.03 2.61 20.56
C VAL A 6 13.19 1.84 19.92
N SER A 7 13.28 0.56 20.27
CA SER A 7 14.23 -0.39 19.70
C SER A 7 13.80 -0.75 18.27
N ILE A 8 14.77 -0.73 17.35
CA ILE A 8 14.57 -1.06 15.94
C ILE A 8 15.66 -2.01 15.47
N ASN A 9 15.31 -2.97 14.61
CA ASN A 9 16.23 -3.92 14.01
C ASN A 9 16.28 -3.70 12.50
N LYS A 10 17.47 -3.68 11.91
CA LYS A 10 17.58 -3.62 10.44
C LYS A 10 17.16 -4.97 9.85
N LEU A 11 16.39 -4.93 8.77
CA LEU A 11 15.99 -6.11 7.99
C LEU A 11 16.86 -6.24 6.74
N GLU A 12 17.01 -7.48 6.28
CA GLU A 12 17.78 -7.82 5.07
C GLU A 12 17.08 -8.97 4.33
N GLY A 13 17.08 -8.91 3.00
CA GLY A 13 16.54 -9.91 2.10
C GLY A 13 15.02 -9.90 1.93
N ALA A 14 14.51 -10.97 1.34
CA ALA A 14 13.09 -11.11 1.01
C ALA A 14 12.21 -11.27 2.26
N ASN A 15 11.03 -10.65 2.25
CA ASN A 15 10.02 -10.85 3.28
C ASN A 15 9.46 -12.29 3.28
N THR A 16 9.48 -12.93 4.46
CA THR A 16 8.85 -14.24 4.70
C THR A 16 7.61 -14.18 5.60
N GLN A 17 7.25 -12.99 6.11
CA GLN A 17 6.14 -12.79 7.03
C GLN A 17 4.87 -12.32 6.30
N PRO A 18 3.67 -12.61 6.83
CA PRO A 18 2.41 -12.10 6.27
C PRO A 18 2.25 -10.60 6.59
N LEU A 19 2.96 -9.76 5.84
CA LEU A 19 2.88 -8.31 5.98
C LEU A 19 1.64 -7.76 5.27
N LYS A 20 1.04 -6.74 5.88
CA LYS A 20 -0.03 -5.94 5.32
C LYS A 20 0.43 -4.50 5.16
N VAL A 21 -0.09 -3.83 4.14
CA VAL A 21 0.07 -2.39 3.93
C VAL A 21 -1.30 -1.73 4.10
N ALA A 22 -1.33 -0.62 4.84
CA ALA A 22 -2.51 0.23 4.91
C ALA A 22 -2.60 1.03 3.60
N LYS A 23 -3.64 0.79 2.80
CA LYS A 23 -3.95 1.57 1.60
C LYS A 23 -5.06 2.55 1.95
N VAL A 24 -4.84 3.83 1.71
CA VAL A 24 -5.87 4.85 1.94
C VAL A 24 -7.06 4.58 1.04
N ALA A 25 -8.25 4.47 1.64
CA ALA A 25 -9.52 4.28 0.94
C ALA A 25 -10.24 5.62 0.72
N ASP A 26 -10.26 6.49 1.74
CA ASP A 26 -10.75 7.86 1.68
C ASP A 26 -9.90 8.76 2.58
N TYR A 27 -9.82 10.06 2.28
CA TYR A 27 -9.07 11.01 3.08
C TYR A 27 -9.56 12.45 2.94
N THR A 28 -9.28 13.26 3.95
CA THR A 28 -9.50 14.70 3.94
C THR A 28 -8.36 15.40 4.66
N PHE A 29 -7.84 16.45 4.03
CA PHE A 29 -6.87 17.35 4.64
C PHE A 29 -7.56 18.46 5.42
N ASP A 30 -6.93 18.89 6.50
CA ASP A 30 -7.31 20.13 7.16
C ASP A 30 -7.20 21.32 6.20
N LYS A 31 -8.09 22.29 6.36
CA LYS A 31 -8.15 23.46 5.45
C LYS A 31 -7.13 24.54 5.78
N ALA A 32 -6.47 24.44 6.92
CA ALA A 32 -5.45 25.36 7.39
C ALA A 32 -4.33 24.59 8.11
N PRO A 33 -3.09 25.08 8.06
CA PRO A 33 -1.99 24.43 8.76
C PRO A 33 -2.11 24.60 10.28
N PHE A 34 -1.68 23.58 11.02
CA PHE A 34 -1.51 23.61 12.48
C PHE A 34 -0.05 23.28 12.79
N GLU A 35 0.63 24.17 13.53
CA GLU A 35 2.09 24.07 13.78
C GLU A 35 2.93 23.88 12.50
N GLY A 36 2.48 24.48 11.38
CA GLY A 36 3.16 24.39 10.09
C GLY A 36 2.90 23.10 9.30
N ARG A 37 1.99 22.24 9.77
CA ARG A 37 1.64 20.98 9.12
C ARG A 37 0.18 20.95 8.67
N PHE A 38 -0.07 20.31 7.54
CA PHE A 38 -1.42 19.95 7.10
C PHE A 38 -1.71 18.53 7.58
N ARG A 39 -2.57 18.44 8.59
CA ARG A 39 -3.02 17.15 9.11
C ARG A 39 -3.98 16.49 8.13
N VAL A 40 -4.07 15.17 8.24
CA VAL A 40 -4.93 14.34 7.40
C VAL A 40 -5.74 13.38 8.26
N SER A 41 -7.02 13.23 7.92
CA SER A 41 -7.90 12.17 8.40
C SER A 41 -8.14 11.20 7.25
N ALA A 42 -8.07 9.91 7.50
CA ALA A 42 -8.23 8.89 6.45
C ALA A 42 -8.82 7.60 6.99
N SER A 43 -9.38 6.80 6.08
CA SER A 43 -9.74 5.40 6.29
C SER A 43 -8.81 4.50 5.46
N PHE A 44 -8.66 3.24 5.89
CA PHE A 44 -7.68 2.32 5.30
C PHE A 44 -8.26 0.94 5.01
N ASP A 45 -7.85 0.39 3.88
CA ASP A 45 -7.92 -1.03 3.59
C ASP A 45 -6.55 -1.67 3.87
N TYR A 46 -6.50 -2.70 4.70
CA TYR A 46 -5.27 -3.45 4.95
C TYR A 46 -5.14 -4.59 3.95
N VAL A 47 -4.25 -4.43 2.98
CA VAL A 47 -4.04 -5.39 1.90
C VAL A 47 -2.72 -6.12 2.06
N PRO A 48 -2.59 -7.39 1.61
CA PRO A 48 -1.32 -8.12 1.67
C PRO A 48 -0.21 -7.38 0.93
N ALA A 49 0.96 -7.29 1.56
CA ALA A 49 2.18 -6.77 0.94
C ALA A 49 3.01 -7.94 0.38
N ILE A 50 2.88 -8.16 -0.92
CA ILE A 50 3.47 -9.31 -1.63
C ILE A 50 4.80 -8.90 -2.30
N ASN A 51 5.79 -9.80 -2.31
CA ASN A 51 7.10 -9.61 -2.95
C ASN A 51 7.85 -8.35 -2.47
N VAL A 52 7.78 -8.07 -1.17
CA VAL A 52 8.55 -6.98 -0.56
C VAL A 52 9.99 -7.43 -0.35
N ASP A 53 10.91 -6.69 -0.95
CA ASP A 53 12.32 -6.71 -0.57
C ASP A 53 12.49 -5.83 0.68
N LEU A 54 12.97 -6.43 1.78
CA LEU A 54 13.13 -5.76 3.06
C LEU A 54 14.52 -5.13 3.23
N ASP A 55 15.37 -5.18 2.20
CA ASP A 55 16.62 -4.43 2.21
C ASP A 55 16.37 -2.94 2.44
N GLY A 56 17.00 -2.40 3.49
CA GLY A 56 16.84 -1.00 3.90
C GLY A 56 15.63 -0.73 4.81
N TRP A 57 14.80 -1.74 5.08
CA TRP A 57 13.70 -1.63 6.05
C TRP A 57 14.20 -1.85 7.48
N TYR A 58 13.42 -1.33 8.44
CA TYR A 58 13.65 -1.53 9.87
C TYR A 58 12.40 -2.12 10.51
N GLN A 59 12.59 -3.21 11.25
CA GLN A 59 11.56 -3.81 12.09
C GLN A 59 11.45 -3.06 13.41
N VAL A 60 10.21 -2.83 13.83
CA VAL A 60 9.87 -2.39 15.18
C VAL A 60 9.01 -3.48 15.82
N ASN A 61 9.60 -4.27 16.73
CA ASN A 61 8.82 -5.22 17.52
C ASN A 61 8.04 -4.45 18.60
N THR A 62 6.74 -4.69 18.73
CA THR A 62 5.89 -4.04 19.73
C THR A 62 6.01 -4.66 21.12
N GLN A 63 6.61 -5.85 21.24
CA GLN A 63 6.94 -6.52 22.52
C GLN A 63 8.19 -5.90 23.16
N GLN A 64 8.10 -4.63 23.50
CA GLN A 64 9.14 -3.87 24.20
C GLN A 64 8.52 -2.81 25.11
N LYS A 65 9.29 -2.27 26.06
CA LYS A 65 8.80 -1.25 27.01
C LYS A 65 8.16 -0.04 26.33
N ALA A 66 8.69 0.38 25.18
CA ALA A 66 8.16 1.49 24.38
C ALA A 66 7.16 1.06 23.29
N GLY A 67 6.60 -0.15 23.39
CA GLY A 67 5.74 -0.75 22.37
C GLY A 67 4.48 0.06 22.08
N GLU A 68 3.74 0.46 23.11
CA GLU A 68 2.54 1.30 22.98
C GLU A 68 2.87 2.63 22.30
N LEU A 69 3.97 3.27 22.68
CA LEU A 69 4.43 4.50 22.04
C LEU A 69 4.77 4.28 20.56
N ALA A 70 5.44 3.17 20.22
CA ALA A 70 5.73 2.84 18.84
C ALA A 70 4.46 2.67 18.01
N VAL A 71 3.45 1.98 18.55
CA VAL A 71 2.14 1.83 17.90
C VAL A 71 1.45 3.18 17.75
N HIS A 72 1.41 4.01 18.79
CA HIS A 72 0.80 5.36 18.71
C HIS A 72 1.46 6.26 17.67
N LEU A 73 2.78 6.19 17.51
CA LEU A 73 3.50 6.99 16.52
C LEU A 73 3.35 6.46 15.09
N LEU A 74 3.34 5.14 14.90
CA LEU A 74 3.47 4.50 13.58
C LEU A 74 2.15 3.99 13.01
N HIS A 75 1.16 3.65 13.83
CA HIS A 75 -0.13 3.16 13.34
C HIS A 75 -0.92 4.33 12.76
N PRO A 76 -1.36 4.27 11.49
CA PRO A 76 -1.89 5.44 10.79
C PRO A 76 -3.24 5.91 11.36
N GLU A 77 -3.99 5.01 11.99
CA GLU A 77 -5.26 5.32 12.66
C GLU A 77 -5.08 5.85 14.10
N ALA A 78 -3.85 5.89 14.63
CA ALA A 78 -3.64 6.50 15.95
C ALA A 78 -3.75 8.03 15.86
N PRO A 79 -4.39 8.69 16.85
CA PRO A 79 -4.79 10.10 16.77
C PRO A 79 -3.63 11.10 16.66
N ASP A 80 -2.46 10.73 17.20
CA ASP A 80 -1.22 11.52 17.17
C ASP A 80 -0.09 10.81 16.40
N SER A 81 -0.45 9.98 15.43
CA SER A 81 0.52 9.30 14.56
C SER A 81 1.24 10.29 13.65
N PHE A 82 2.41 9.86 13.16
CA PHE A 82 3.11 10.58 12.10
C PHE A 82 2.25 10.74 10.84
N PHE A 83 1.36 9.77 10.56
CA PHE A 83 0.38 9.89 9.48
C PHE A 83 -0.56 11.08 9.69
N VAL A 84 -1.27 11.14 10.83
CA VAL A 84 -2.23 12.20 11.11
C VAL A 84 -1.57 13.57 11.11
N TRP A 85 -0.32 13.65 11.56
CA TRP A 85 0.48 14.88 11.54
C TRP A 85 1.06 15.24 10.17
N GLY A 86 0.88 14.41 9.14
CA GLY A 86 1.21 14.72 7.76
C GLY A 86 2.67 14.46 7.36
N GLU A 87 3.41 13.65 8.14
CA GLU A 87 4.79 13.25 7.80
C GLU A 87 4.86 12.47 6.48
N PHE A 88 3.76 11.81 6.11
CA PHE A 88 3.65 10.98 4.92
C PHE A 88 2.73 11.58 3.85
N ASN A 89 2.54 12.90 3.82
CA ASN A 89 1.67 13.56 2.85
C ASN A 89 2.07 13.33 1.38
N THR A 90 3.30 12.88 1.13
CA THR A 90 3.79 12.54 -0.21
C THR A 90 3.01 11.39 -0.85
N ILE A 91 2.42 10.47 -0.09
CA ILE A 91 1.66 9.34 -0.67
C ILE A 91 0.38 9.76 -1.39
N PHE A 92 -0.09 10.98 -1.16
CA PHE A 92 -1.28 11.55 -1.82
C PHE A 92 -0.96 12.22 -3.15
N GLN A 93 0.31 12.28 -3.53
CA GLN A 93 0.76 12.81 -4.81
C GLN A 93 1.12 11.65 -5.74
N ARG A 94 0.55 11.66 -6.95
CA ARG A 94 1.04 10.78 -8.03
C ARG A 94 2.32 11.39 -8.55
N THR A 95 3.44 10.76 -8.25
CA THR A 95 4.76 11.29 -8.61
C THR A 95 5.10 11.04 -10.09
N GLU A 96 4.50 10.02 -10.67
CA GLU A 96 4.69 9.64 -12.07
C GLU A 96 3.37 9.74 -12.84
N TYR A 97 3.33 10.63 -13.83
CA TYR A 97 2.28 10.74 -14.83
C TYR A 97 2.92 10.63 -16.21
N MET A 98 2.46 9.67 -17.03
CA MET A 98 2.84 9.62 -18.43
C MET A 98 1.76 10.30 -19.27
N GLU A 99 2.17 11.36 -19.96
CA GLU A 99 1.31 12.09 -20.90
C GLU A 99 0.67 11.16 -21.93
N ASN A 100 -0.60 11.42 -22.26
CA ASN A 100 -1.40 10.55 -23.14
C ASN A 100 -0.74 10.28 -24.51
N TYR A 101 -0.02 11.27 -25.07
CA TYR A 101 0.67 11.11 -26.35
C TYR A 101 1.79 10.08 -26.32
N ALA A 102 2.43 9.87 -25.16
CA ALA A 102 3.44 8.85 -24.95
C ALA A 102 2.81 7.52 -24.50
N LEU A 103 1.76 7.59 -23.68
CA LEU A 103 1.06 6.43 -23.14
C LEU A 103 0.35 5.60 -24.22
N ILE A 104 -0.31 6.22 -25.20
CA ILE A 104 -1.06 5.47 -26.23
C ILE A 104 -0.13 4.60 -27.10
N PRO A 105 0.97 5.11 -27.69
CA PRO A 105 1.93 4.28 -28.42
C PRO A 105 2.54 3.18 -27.55
N PHE A 106 2.91 3.50 -26.31
CA PHE A 106 3.47 2.53 -25.37
C PHE A 106 2.47 1.42 -25.03
N ALA A 107 1.21 1.76 -24.74
CA ALA A 107 0.17 0.81 -24.41
C ALA A 107 -0.14 -0.14 -25.59
N ARG A 108 -0.11 0.36 -26.83
CA ARG A 108 -0.20 -0.50 -28.03
C ARG A 108 0.95 -1.48 -28.11
N GLN A 109 2.17 -1.02 -27.82
CA GLN A 109 3.36 -1.86 -27.82
C GLN A 109 3.29 -2.92 -26.70
N MET A 110 2.86 -2.54 -25.48
CA MET A 110 2.64 -3.47 -24.37
C MET A 110 1.69 -4.61 -24.74
N LEU A 111 0.56 -4.30 -25.39
CA LEU A 111 -0.41 -5.30 -25.82
C LEU A 111 0.16 -6.22 -26.91
N LYS A 112 0.94 -5.67 -27.84
CA LYS A 112 1.59 -6.44 -28.91
C LYS A 112 2.64 -7.41 -28.36
N ASP A 113 3.46 -6.95 -27.41
CA ASP A 113 4.60 -7.70 -26.90
C ASP A 113 4.22 -8.69 -25.77
N ASN A 114 3.06 -8.50 -25.14
CA ASN A 114 2.58 -9.35 -24.06
C ASN A 114 1.19 -9.94 -24.37
N PRO A 115 1.14 -11.12 -25.05
CA PRO A 115 -0.12 -11.79 -25.38
C PRO A 115 -1.00 -12.11 -24.16
N LYS A 116 -0.39 -12.36 -22.98
CA LYS A 116 -1.14 -12.60 -21.74
C LYS A 116 -1.86 -11.34 -21.27
N LEU A 117 -1.22 -10.17 -21.41
CA LEU A 117 -1.84 -8.88 -21.10
C LEU A 117 -2.94 -8.56 -22.11
N ALA A 118 -2.72 -8.83 -23.41
CA ALA A 118 -3.75 -8.67 -24.43
C ALA A 118 -5.01 -9.47 -24.13
N LEU A 119 -4.87 -10.75 -23.78
CA LEU A 119 -6.01 -11.57 -23.36
C LEU A 119 -6.75 -10.98 -22.16
N LYS A 120 -6.04 -10.49 -21.14
CA LYS A 120 -6.68 -9.82 -19.99
C LYS A 120 -7.44 -8.56 -20.39
N PHE A 121 -6.87 -7.79 -21.32
CA PHE A 121 -7.52 -6.58 -21.83
C PHE A 121 -8.78 -6.93 -22.62
N ASP A 122 -8.72 -7.93 -23.51
CA ASP A 122 -9.88 -8.42 -24.27
C ASP A 122 -10.99 -8.96 -23.37
N GLU A 123 -10.64 -9.67 -22.30
CA GLU A 123 -11.61 -10.08 -21.27
C GLU A 123 -12.24 -8.88 -20.58
N LYS A 124 -11.43 -7.86 -20.22
CA LYS A 124 -11.93 -6.64 -19.58
C LYS A 124 -12.84 -5.83 -20.52
N LEU A 125 -12.61 -5.87 -21.83
CA LEU A 125 -13.48 -5.26 -22.86
C LEU A 125 -14.88 -5.88 -22.93
N LYS A 126 -15.13 -7.04 -22.30
CA LYS A 126 -16.49 -7.59 -22.20
C LYS A 126 -17.39 -6.76 -21.26
N ASP A 127 -16.80 -5.98 -20.35
CA ASP A 127 -17.52 -4.99 -19.55
C ASP A 127 -17.86 -3.78 -20.43
N LYS A 128 -19.16 -3.58 -20.67
CA LYS A 128 -19.65 -2.51 -21.55
C LYS A 128 -19.25 -1.12 -21.06
N SER A 129 -19.23 -0.89 -19.75
CA SER A 129 -18.89 0.42 -19.19
C SER A 129 -17.44 0.79 -19.52
N PHE A 130 -16.53 -0.16 -19.29
CA PHE A 130 -15.12 -0.06 -19.64
C PHE A 130 -14.89 0.03 -21.15
N ALA A 131 -15.59 -0.78 -21.94
CA ALA A 131 -15.47 -0.79 -23.40
C ALA A 131 -15.96 0.52 -24.05
N SER A 132 -16.89 1.23 -23.43
CA SER A 132 -17.34 2.55 -23.91
C SER A 132 -16.43 3.71 -23.51
N ASP A 133 -15.59 3.55 -22.49
CA ASP A 133 -14.79 4.63 -21.91
C ASP A 133 -13.31 4.53 -22.31
N ALA A 134 -12.86 5.48 -23.14
CA ALA A 134 -11.48 5.51 -23.64
C ALA A 134 -10.46 5.80 -22.54
N ASP A 135 -10.79 6.67 -21.59
CA ASP A 135 -9.91 7.03 -20.49
C ASP A 135 -9.79 5.87 -19.50
N ALA A 136 -10.89 5.16 -19.22
CA ALA A 136 -10.87 3.96 -18.41
C ALA A 136 -9.94 2.88 -18.99
N ARG A 137 -9.97 2.66 -20.31
CA ARG A 137 -9.07 1.70 -20.98
C ARG A 137 -7.61 2.12 -20.88
N LEU A 138 -7.33 3.39 -21.11
CA LEU A 138 -5.98 3.92 -21.09
C LEU A 138 -5.39 3.87 -19.67
N ASN A 139 -6.19 4.26 -18.67
CA ASN A 139 -5.82 4.18 -17.25
C ASN A 139 -5.56 2.73 -16.82
N TRP A 140 -6.40 1.78 -17.23
CA TRP A 140 -6.17 0.37 -16.91
C TRP A 140 -4.86 -0.14 -17.52
N LEU A 141 -4.53 0.25 -18.76
CA LEU A 141 -3.25 -0.12 -19.37
C LEU A 141 -2.05 0.55 -18.68
N TYR A 142 -2.23 1.79 -18.24
CA TYR A 142 -1.23 2.48 -17.42
C TYR A 142 -0.99 1.75 -16.08
N GLU A 143 -2.03 1.28 -15.41
CA GLU A 143 -1.94 0.47 -14.18
C GLU A 143 -1.17 -0.84 -14.36
N GLN A 144 -1.13 -1.38 -15.58
CA GLN A 144 -0.34 -2.58 -15.91
C GLN A 144 1.10 -2.25 -16.33
N SER A 145 1.46 -0.97 -16.42
CA SER A 145 2.79 -0.53 -16.84
C SER A 145 3.79 -0.57 -15.69
N PRO A 146 5.10 -0.69 -15.99
CA PRO A 146 6.15 -0.58 -14.97
C PRO A 146 6.27 0.84 -14.38
N PHE A 147 5.63 1.84 -14.99
CA PHE A 147 5.65 3.25 -14.58
C PHE A 147 4.46 3.62 -13.68
N TYR A 148 3.57 2.68 -13.39
CA TYR A 148 2.47 2.97 -12.48
C TYR A 148 3.03 3.20 -11.07
N ASP A 149 2.73 4.36 -10.50
CA ASP A 149 3.14 4.71 -9.13
C ASP A 149 2.51 3.73 -8.13
N GLN A 150 3.29 2.71 -7.77
CA GLN A 150 2.89 1.70 -6.81
C GLN A 150 2.84 2.23 -5.37
N ALA A 151 3.37 3.42 -5.09
CA ALA A 151 3.39 4.02 -3.76
C ALA A 151 2.16 4.92 -3.52
N TYR A 152 1.45 5.33 -4.57
CA TYR A 152 0.25 6.16 -4.45
C TYR A 152 -0.77 5.53 -3.48
N LEU A 153 -1.15 6.33 -2.47
CA LEU A 153 -2.07 5.97 -1.37
C LEU A 153 -1.64 4.77 -0.51
N LYS A 154 -0.41 4.27 -0.65
CA LYS A 154 0.10 3.20 0.21
C LYS A 154 0.94 3.78 1.34
N TYR A 155 0.54 3.49 2.58
CA TYR A 155 1.25 3.93 3.76
C TYR A 155 2.65 3.25 3.82
N PRO A 156 3.75 3.99 4.03
CA PRO A 156 5.11 3.44 3.93
C PRO A 156 5.56 2.68 5.18
N ILE A 157 4.61 2.16 5.97
CA ILE A 157 4.87 1.28 7.11
C ILE A 157 4.08 0.00 6.90
N LEU A 158 4.81 -1.11 6.82
CA LEU A 158 4.24 -2.45 6.75
C LEU A 158 3.92 -2.95 8.15
N MET A 159 2.82 -3.67 8.27
CA MET A 159 2.32 -4.18 9.55
C MET A 159 2.23 -5.70 9.49
N SER A 160 2.68 -6.34 10.56
CA SER A 160 2.37 -7.74 10.85
C SER A 160 1.44 -7.73 12.05
N PHE A 161 0.26 -8.31 11.90
CA PHE A 161 -0.66 -8.53 13.01
C PHE A 161 -0.49 -9.97 13.48
N GLU A 162 -0.64 -10.22 14.79
CA GLU A 162 -0.82 -11.60 15.26
C GLU A 162 -2.14 -12.11 14.66
N GLU A 163 -2.05 -13.12 13.80
CA GLU A 163 -3.23 -13.85 13.35
C GLU A 163 -3.42 -15.01 14.33
N GLU A 164 -4.58 -15.07 15.00
CA GLU A 164 -4.95 -16.25 15.79
C GLU A 164 -4.94 -17.47 14.87
N VAL A 165 -4.00 -18.38 15.09
CA VAL A 165 -4.07 -19.71 14.49
C VAL A 165 -5.22 -20.43 15.18
N VAL A 166 -6.41 -20.36 14.59
CA VAL A 166 -7.53 -21.23 14.98
C VAL A 166 -7.13 -22.66 14.61
N ILE A 167 -6.57 -23.40 15.57
CA ILE A 167 -6.37 -24.83 15.43
C ILE A 167 -7.77 -25.46 15.40
N PRO A 168 -8.20 -26.09 14.29
CA PRO A 168 -9.49 -26.77 14.27
C PRO A 168 -9.46 -27.89 15.30
N ASP A 169 -10.49 -27.95 16.15
CA ASP A 169 -10.67 -29.03 17.13
C ASP A 169 -10.38 -30.38 16.48
N GLN A 170 -9.30 -31.02 16.92
CA GLN A 170 -9.09 -32.43 16.63
C GLN A 170 -10.19 -33.18 17.37
N LYS A 171 -11.30 -33.47 16.67
CA LYS A 171 -12.29 -34.44 17.15
C LYS A 171 -11.53 -35.68 17.60
N SER A 172 -11.58 -35.93 18.90
CA SER A 172 -11.14 -37.17 19.51
C SER A 172 -11.79 -38.31 18.74
N LYS A 173 -10.97 -39.05 18.00
CA LYS A 173 -11.31 -40.43 17.64
C LYS A 173 -11.12 -41.23 18.94
N GLU A 174 -12.16 -41.24 19.77
CA GLU A 174 -12.30 -42.28 20.78
C GLU A 174 -12.59 -43.60 20.07
N ILE A 175 -11.89 -44.62 20.57
CA ILE A 175 -11.90 -46.03 20.16
C ILE A 175 -13.21 -46.68 20.62
#